data_AF-A0A1I3N8L8-F1
#
_entry.id   AF-A0A1I3N8L8-F1
#
_cell.length_a   1.000
_cell.length_b   1.000
_cell.length_c   1.000
_cell.angle_alpha   90.00
_cell.angle_beta   90.00
_cell.angle_gamma   90.00
#
_symmetry.space_group_name_H-M   'P 1'
#
loop_
_entity.id
_entity.type
_entity.pdbx_description
1 polymer ?
#
loop_
_entity_poly.entity_id
_entity_poly.type
_entity_poly.pdbx_seq_one_letter_code
_entity_poly.pdbx_strand_id
1 'polypeptide(L)'
;MSYPYNLKPVTLYVGVQLYEDYQFQAQKQGRKASELIRNAMQDYADLHFKTKKSLKDIDFSRTVSLRPGASDFLSDDSWKEDFISGRIKL
;
A
#
# COMPACT_ATOMS: atom_id res chain seq x y z
N MET A 1 5.78 0.38 -24.69
CA MET A 1 5.66 1.01 -23.36
C MET A 1 6.75 2.07 -23.24
N SER A 2 6.39 3.35 -23.27
CA SER A 2 7.32 4.47 -23.05
C SER A 2 7.24 4.87 -21.59
N TYR A 3 8.36 4.85 -20.86
CA TYR A 3 8.41 5.25 -19.46
C TYR A 3 8.73 6.75 -19.38
N PRO A 4 7.81 7.61 -18.91
CA PRO A 4 7.97 9.07 -18.99
C PRO A 4 8.86 9.69 -17.90
N TYR A 5 9.93 9.02 -17.47
CA TYR A 5 10.78 9.52 -16.37
C TYR A 5 12.24 9.12 -16.53
N ASN A 6 13.12 10.02 -16.10
CA ASN A 6 14.56 9.81 -15.98
C ASN A 6 14.82 8.68 -14.97
N LEU A 7 14.93 7.45 -15.46
CA LEU A 7 15.10 6.24 -14.66
C LEU A 7 16.46 6.29 -13.94
N LYS A 8 16.43 6.38 -12.61
CA LYS A 8 17.65 6.29 -11.80
C LYS A 8 18.03 4.82 -11.63
N PRO A 9 19.27 4.42 -11.98
CA PRO A 9 19.74 3.06 -11.71
C PRO A 9 19.89 2.84 -10.20
N VAL A 10 19.53 1.66 -9.74
CA VAL A 10 19.68 1.21 -8.35
C VAL A 10 20.40 -0.13 -8.37
N THR A 11 21.39 -0.29 -7.49
CA THR A 11 22.07 -1.58 -7.29
C THR A 11 21.33 -2.37 -6.22
N LEU A 12 21.05 -3.64 -6.53
CA LEU A 12 20.34 -4.55 -5.64
C LEU A 12 21.21 -5.77 -5.39
N TYR A 13 21.29 -6.17 -4.12
CA TYR A 13 21.91 -7.43 -3.74
C TYR A 13 20.83 -8.51 -3.66
N VAL A 14 21.04 -9.60 -4.40
CA VAL A 14 20.14 -10.75 -4.45
C VAL A 14 20.94 -12.01 -4.17
N GLY A 15 20.27 -13.03 -3.62
CA GLY A 15 20.89 -14.35 -3.44
C GLY A 15 21.37 -14.92 -4.77
N VAL A 16 22.53 -15.59 -4.75
CA VAL A 16 23.19 -16.10 -5.97
C VAL A 16 22.27 -17.02 -6.76
N GLN A 17 21.68 -18.02 -6.11
CA GLN A 17 20.77 -18.99 -6.76
C GLN A 17 19.57 -18.31 -7.42
N LEU A 18 18.97 -17.33 -6.73
CA LEU A 18 17.83 -16.60 -7.25
C LEU A 18 18.21 -15.80 -8.50
N TYR A 19 19.38 -15.18 -8.50
CA TYR A 19 19.87 -14.44 -9.66
C TYR A 19 20.11 -15.34 -10.87
N GLU A 20 20.68 -16.53 -10.65
CA GLU A 20 20.89 -17.54 -11.70
C GLU A 20 19.55 -17.99 -12.33
N ASP A 21 18.52 -18.23 -11.51
CA ASP A 21 17.19 -18.59 -12.01
C ASP A 21 16.61 -17.48 -12.91
N TYR A 22 16.76 -16.22 -12.50
CA TYR A 22 16.35 -15.07 -13.30
C TYR A 22 17.17 -14.94 -14.60
N GLN A 23 18.47 -15.23 -14.57
CA GLN A 23 19.30 -15.24 -15.78
C GLN A 23 18.85 -16.32 -16.76
N PHE A 24 18.58 -17.54 -16.27
CA PHE A 24 18.11 -18.64 -17.09
C PHE A 24 16.74 -18.36 -17.74
N GLN A 25 15.79 -17.81 -16.96
CA GLN A 25 14.50 -17.40 -17.50
C GLN A 25 14.61 -16.26 -18.51
N ALA A 26 15.50 -15.29 -18.24
CA ALA A 26 15.73 -14.18 -19.14
C ALA A 26 16.29 -14.65 -20.49
N GLN A 27 17.21 -15.61 -20.49
CA GLN A 27 17.71 -16.23 -21.73
C GLN A 27 16.60 -16.92 -22.52
N LYS A 28 15.74 -17.70 -21.85
CA LYS A 28 14.59 -18.36 -22.51
C LYS A 28 13.62 -17.38 -23.17
N GLN A 29 13.46 -16.19 -22.59
CA GLN A 29 12.52 -15.17 -23.06
C GLN A 29 13.17 -14.14 -23.99
N GLY A 30 14.49 -14.21 -24.22
CA GLY A 30 15.23 -13.19 -24.98
C GLY A 30 15.22 -11.81 -24.31
N ARG A 31 15.15 -11.76 -22.98
CA ARG A 31 15.07 -10.52 -22.18
C ARG A 31 16.29 -10.38 -21.28
N LYS A 32 16.43 -9.22 -20.63
CA LYS A 32 17.47 -9.00 -19.61
C LYS A 32 16.96 -9.43 -18.24
N ALA A 33 17.80 -10.09 -17.44
CA ALA A 33 17.46 -10.50 -16.06
C ALA A 33 16.99 -9.30 -15.20
N SER A 34 17.60 -8.13 -15.40
CA SER A 34 17.20 -6.88 -14.71
C SER A 34 15.77 -6.44 -15.00
N GLU A 35 15.22 -6.75 -16.18
CA GLU A 35 13.82 -6.44 -16.51
C GLU A 35 12.86 -7.38 -15.80
N LEU A 36 13.21 -8.66 -15.71
CA LEU A 36 12.42 -9.64 -14.96
C LEU A 36 12.40 -9.32 -13.47
N ILE A 37 13.57 -8.96 -12.91
CA ILE A 37 13.69 -8.51 -11.51
C ILE A 37 12.85 -7.24 -11.29
N ARG A 38 12.92 -6.26 -12.19
CA ARG A 38 12.09 -5.05 -12.11
C ARG A 38 10.60 -5.38 -12.11
N ASN A 39 10.15 -6.25 -13.01
CA ASN A 39 8.75 -6.67 -13.06
C ASN A 39 8.33 -7.35 -11.75
N ALA A 40 9.14 -8.28 -11.23
CA ALA A 40 8.86 -8.94 -9.96
C ALA A 40 8.79 -7.97 -8.77
N MET A 41 9.66 -6.95 -8.75
CA MET A 41 9.60 -5.89 -7.74
C MET A 41 8.32 -5.04 -7.88
N GLN A 42 7.90 -4.76 -9.11
CA GLN A 42 6.64 -4.04 -9.36
C GLN A 42 5.44 -4.87 -8.92
N ASP A 43 5.39 -6.16 -9.25
CA ASP A 43 4.31 -7.07 -8.85
C ASP A 43 4.22 -7.18 -7.32
N TYR A 44 5.37 -7.30 -6.65
CA TYR A 44 5.45 -7.27 -5.19
C TYR A 44 4.92 -5.95 -4.63
N ALA A 45 5.31 -4.82 -5.23
CA ALA A 45 4.85 -3.51 -4.80
C ALA A 45 3.35 -3.32 -5.01
N ASP A 46 2.80 -3.77 -6.13
CA ASP A 46 1.38 -3.68 -6.44
C ASP A 46 0.55 -4.58 -5.51
N LEU A 47 1.11 -5.71 -5.07
CA LEU A 47 0.45 -6.62 -4.12
C LEU A 47 0.46 -6.09 -2.69
N HIS A 48 1.61 -5.57 -2.23
CA HIS A 48 1.84 -5.26 -0.82
C HIS A 48 1.75 -3.77 -0.47
N PHE A 49 2.01 -2.88 -1.43
CA PHE A 49 2.00 -1.43 -1.26
C PHE A 49 0.83 -0.76 -1.97
N LYS A 50 -0.16 -1.51 -2.48
CA LYS A 50 -1.46 -0.93 -2.86
C LYS A 50 -1.97 -0.15 -1.66
N THR A 51 -1.81 1.16 -1.79
CA THR A 51 -2.00 2.15 -0.75
C THR A 51 -3.35 1.92 -0.10
N LYS A 52 -3.35 1.91 1.23
CA LYS A 52 -4.52 1.95 2.11
C LYS A 52 -5.68 2.59 1.36
N LYS A 53 -6.79 1.84 1.23
CA LYS A 53 -8.08 2.30 0.69
C LYS A 53 -8.21 3.79 0.96
N SER A 54 -8.35 4.59 -0.11
CA SER A 54 -8.74 5.99 0.04
C SER A 54 -9.96 6.02 0.97
N LEU A 55 -10.16 7.08 1.76
CA LEU A 55 -11.40 7.24 2.53
C LEU A 55 -12.64 7.07 1.63
N LYS A 56 -12.50 7.30 0.30
CA LYS A 56 -13.52 7.03 -0.73
C LYS A 56 -13.80 5.55 -1.01
N ASP A 57 -12.85 4.66 -0.77
CA ASP A 57 -12.96 3.20 -0.97
C ASP A 57 -13.35 2.45 0.33
N ILE A 58 -13.55 3.20 1.42
CA ILE A 58 -14.22 2.70 2.62
C ILE A 58 -15.70 2.63 2.29
N ASP A 59 -16.22 1.41 2.24
CA ASP A 59 -17.65 1.19 2.18
C ASP A 59 -18.29 1.56 3.52
N PHE A 60 -18.68 2.83 3.65
CA PHE A 60 -19.42 3.32 4.80
C PHE A 60 -20.84 2.73 4.89
N SER A 61 -21.32 1.96 3.91
CA SER A 61 -22.60 1.23 4.09
C SER A 61 -22.49 0.15 5.18
N ARG A 62 -21.27 -0.26 5.53
CA ARG A 62 -20.97 -1.16 6.64
C ARG A 62 -20.56 -0.43 7.92
N THR A 63 -20.68 0.90 8.01
CA THR A 63 -20.58 1.55 9.32
C THR A 63 -21.69 1.00 10.20
N VAL A 64 -21.25 0.28 11.23
CA VAL A 64 -22.04 -0.21 12.34
C VAL A 64 -22.99 0.89 12.77
N SER A 65 -24.28 0.70 12.54
CA SER A 65 -25.30 1.46 13.24
C SER A 65 -25.01 1.33 14.74
N LEU A 66 -24.90 2.45 15.42
CA LEU A 66 -24.82 2.48 16.88
C LEU A 66 -25.98 1.62 17.39
N ARG A 67 -25.67 0.59 18.19
CA ARG A 67 -26.70 -0.30 18.75
C ARG A 67 -27.80 0.56 19.40
N PRO A 68 -29.09 0.23 19.24
CA PRO A 68 -30.14 0.92 19.96
C PRO A 68 -29.86 0.73 21.47
N GLY A 69 -29.40 1.81 22.12
CA GLY A 69 -28.82 1.78 23.47
C GLY A 69 -27.49 2.53 23.63
N ALA A 70 -26.82 2.94 22.54
CA ALA A 70 -25.63 3.79 22.60
C ALA A 70 -25.94 5.28 22.82
N SER A 71 -27.04 5.59 23.52
CA SER A 71 -27.35 6.96 23.96
C SER A 71 -26.24 7.54 24.85
N ASP A 72 -25.53 6.68 25.60
CA ASP A 72 -24.41 7.07 26.45
C ASP A 72 -23.27 7.76 25.68
N PHE A 73 -23.07 7.45 24.39
CA PHE A 73 -22.01 8.06 23.58
C PHE A 73 -22.38 9.48 23.10
N LEU A 74 -23.66 9.81 23.04
CA LEU A 74 -24.15 11.14 22.65
C LEU A 74 -24.52 12.01 23.86
N SER A 75 -24.73 11.41 25.02
CA SER A 75 -24.96 12.13 26.28
C SER A 75 -23.68 12.43 27.05
N ASP A 76 -22.57 11.76 26.72
CA ASP A 76 -21.28 12.07 27.29
C ASP A 76 -20.63 13.23 26.52
N ASP A 77 -20.72 14.44 27.07
CA ASP A 77 -20.12 15.66 26.51
C ASP A 77 -18.60 15.74 26.78
N SER A 78 -17.99 14.70 27.38
CA SER A 78 -16.55 14.64 27.68
C SER A 78 -15.66 14.84 26.45
N TRP A 79 -16.11 14.44 25.26
CA TRP A 79 -15.38 14.64 24.01
C TRP A 79 -15.33 16.10 23.55
N LYS A 80 -16.27 16.96 23.98
CA LYS A 80 -16.27 18.39 23.61
C LYS A 80 -15.10 19.13 24.24
N GLU A 81 -14.74 18.79 25.48
CA GLU A 81 -13.58 19.39 26.14
C GLU A 81 -12.25 18.96 25.49
N ASP A 82 -12.13 17.71 25.05
CA ASP A 82 -10.94 17.23 24.34
C ASP A 82 -10.81 17.81 22.91
N PHE A 83 -11.93 18.21 22.28
CA PHE A 83 -11.93 18.93 21.01
C PHE A 83 -11.52 20.40 21.16
N ILE A 84 -12.08 21.09 22.16
CA ILE A 84 -11.78 22.51 22.42
C ILE A 84 -10.32 22.66 22.92
N SER A 85 -9.82 21.69 23.69
CA SER A 85 -8.41 21.66 24.14
C SER A 85 -7.41 21.27 23.03
N GLY A 86 -7.89 20.93 21.82
CA GLY A 86 -7.06 20.63 20.66
C GLY A 86 -6.31 19.31 20.74
N ARG A 87 -6.68 18.42 21.67
CA ARG A 87 -6.14 17.05 21.77
C ARG A 87 -6.61 16.17 20.61
N ILE A 88 -7.78 16.47 20.06
CA ILE A 88 -8.32 15.85 18.85
C ILE A 88 -8.24 16.88 17.72
N LYS A 89 -7.56 16.54 16.62
CA LYS A 89 -7.53 17.33 15.38
C LYS A 89 -8.04 16.47 14.24
N LEU A 90 -9.08 16.94 13.55
CA LEU A 90 -9.57 16.36 12.30
C LEU A 90 -8.66 16.72 11.13
#